data_AF-A0A382T8W3-F1
#
_entry.id   AF-A0A382T8W3-F1
#
_cell.length_a   1.000
_cell.length_b   1.000
_cell.length_c   1.000
_cell.angle_alpha   90.00
_cell.angle_beta   90.00
_cell.angle_gamma   90.00
#
_symmetry.space_group_name_H-M   'P 1'
#
loop_
_entity.id
_entity.type
_entity.pdbx_description
1 polymer ?
#
loop_
_entity_poly.entity_id
_entity_poly.type
_entity_poly.pdbx_seq_one_letter_code
_entity_poly.pdbx_strand_id
1 'polypeptide(L)'
;MAECWPNLRKLEGLDEFREHMRANKWQFGKTTPWAPHWYTLRKTWRGSQEWWRRGQRTDPAEQELFAQCIQFIREHGEMEWYGKEPFLKLICDGFKYWSNGWPLDVCVVINRAEYPSPAVDEGATG
;
A
#
# COMPACT_ATOMS: atom_id res chain seq x y z
N MET A 1 -6.48 1.40 19.80
CA MET A 1 -5.45 0.34 19.66
C MET A 1 -4.11 1.05 19.67
N ALA A 2 -3.22 0.71 20.60
CA ALA A 2 -1.91 1.36 20.68
C ALA A 2 -1.11 0.99 19.43
N GLU A 3 -0.71 1.98 18.64
CA GLU A 3 0.13 1.76 17.47
C GLU A 3 1.52 1.32 17.95
N CYS A 4 2.00 0.16 17.50
CA CYS A 4 3.32 -0.39 17.86
C CYS A 4 4.50 0.43 17.29
N TRP A 5 4.22 1.55 16.62
CA TRP A 5 5.21 2.44 16.03
C TRP A 5 5.05 3.88 16.53
N PRO A 6 5.23 4.16 17.84
CA PRO A 6 4.99 5.47 18.42
C PRO A 6 5.93 6.57 17.88
N ASN A 7 7.07 6.17 17.31
CA ASN A 7 8.08 7.06 16.74
C ASN A 7 8.34 6.74 15.26
N LEU A 8 7.32 6.27 14.53
CA LEU A 8 7.47 6.01 13.10
C LEU A 8 7.90 7.29 12.39
N ARG A 9 9.05 7.27 11.72
CA ARG A 9 9.43 8.38 10.83
C ARG A 9 8.35 8.56 9.78
N LYS A 10 7.89 9.80 9.57
CA LYS A 10 6.97 10.10 8.46
C LYS A 10 7.74 10.30 7.17
N LEU A 11 7.13 9.95 6.04
CA LEU A 11 7.66 10.34 4.74
C LEU A 11 7.51 11.87 4.60
N GLU A 12 8.49 12.52 3.98
CA GLU A 12 8.55 13.98 3.82
C GLU A 12 7.49 14.51 2.83
N GLY A 13 7.01 13.65 1.93
CA GLY A 13 5.97 14.02 0.98
C GLY A 13 5.73 13.00 -0.13
N LEU A 14 4.95 13.44 -1.11
CA LEU A 14 4.46 12.58 -2.20
C LEU A 14 5.60 12.02 -3.08
N ASP A 15 6.70 12.77 -3.24
CA ASP A 15 7.85 12.34 -4.04
C ASP A 15 8.59 11.16 -3.39
N GLU A 16 8.83 11.20 -2.07
CA GLU A 16 9.44 10.07 -1.35
C GLU A 16 8.53 8.83 -1.42
N PHE A 17 7.22 9.01 -1.23
CA PHE A 17 6.24 7.93 -1.39
C PHE A 17 6.30 7.31 -2.81
N ARG A 18 6.30 8.17 -3.84
CA ARG A 18 6.39 7.79 -5.26
C ARG A 18 7.63 6.94 -5.54
N GLU A 19 8.79 7.34 -5.03
CA GLU A 19 10.04 6.59 -5.23
C GLU A 19 9.95 5.18 -4.67
N HIS A 20 9.36 5.02 -3.49
CA HIS A 20 9.13 3.70 -2.88
C HIS A 20 8.14 2.85 -3.68
N MET A 21 7.07 3.44 -4.21
CA MET A 21 6.10 2.70 -5.03
C MET A 21 6.72 2.21 -6.35
N ARG A 22 7.59 3.02 -6.99
CA ARG A 22 8.31 2.67 -8.22
C ARG A 22 9.38 1.60 -8.00
N ALA A 23 10.05 1.61 -6.85
CA ALA A 23 11.13 0.67 -6.54
C ALA A 23 10.66 -0.76 -6.20
N ASN A 24 9.35 -0.98 -6.01
CA ASN A 24 8.81 -2.27 -5.59
C ASN A 24 8.27 -3.12 -6.75
N LYS A 25 8.30 -4.44 -6.55
CA LYS A 25 7.68 -5.40 -7.48
C LYS A 25 6.19 -5.51 -7.17
N TRP A 26 5.38 -5.46 -8.22
CA TRP A 26 3.93 -5.52 -8.13
C TRP A 26 3.40 -6.81 -8.77
N GLN A 27 2.51 -7.49 -8.06
CA GLN A 27 1.86 -8.72 -8.51
C GLN A 27 0.43 -8.41 -8.92
N PHE A 28 0.01 -8.83 -10.11
CA PHE A 28 -1.37 -8.62 -10.57
C PHE A 28 -2.33 -9.61 -9.89
N GLY A 29 -3.42 -9.09 -9.32
CA GLY A 29 -4.46 -9.88 -8.67
C GLY A 29 -5.33 -10.61 -9.69
N LYS A 30 -5.12 -11.92 -9.87
CA LYS A 30 -5.86 -12.72 -10.86
C LYS A 30 -7.28 -13.12 -10.41
N THR A 31 -7.56 -13.06 -9.11
CA THR A 31 -8.78 -13.62 -8.51
C THR A 31 -9.97 -12.64 -8.52
N THR A 32 -9.75 -11.38 -8.86
CA THR A 32 -10.75 -10.30 -8.82
C THR A 32 -10.77 -9.53 -10.16
N PRO A 33 -11.17 -10.18 -11.27
CA PRO A 33 -11.11 -9.58 -12.59
C PRO A 33 -11.99 -8.34 -12.77
N TRP A 34 -13.05 -8.18 -11.97
CA TRP A 34 -13.93 -7.00 -11.98
C TRP A 34 -13.35 -5.78 -11.25
N ALA A 35 -12.27 -5.96 -10.49
CA ALA A 35 -11.56 -4.90 -9.78
C ALA A 35 -10.05 -5.06 -10.03
N PRO A 36 -9.59 -4.83 -11.27
CA PRO A 36 -8.21 -5.07 -11.65
C PRO A 36 -7.27 -4.23 -10.80
N HIS A 37 -6.43 -4.90 -10.03
CA HIS A 37 -5.46 -4.25 -9.16
C HIS A 37 -4.17 -5.06 -9.08
N TRP A 38 -3.12 -4.38 -8.67
CA TRP A 38 -1.85 -4.98 -8.30
C TRP A 38 -1.65 -4.85 -6.80
N TYR A 39 -0.82 -5.73 -6.26
CA TYR A 39 -0.42 -5.67 -4.87
C TYR A 39 1.06 -5.96 -4.70
N THR A 40 1.62 -5.48 -3.60
CA THR A 40 2.94 -5.87 -3.12
C THR A 40 2.83 -6.25 -1.65
N LEU A 41 3.61 -7.26 -1.26
CA LEU A 41 3.53 -7.86 0.06
C LEU A 41 4.69 -7.42 0.93
N ARG A 42 4.41 -7.18 2.21
CA ARG A 42 5.39 -6.84 3.23
C ARG A 42 6.57 -7.82 3.29
N LYS A 43 6.31 -9.11 3.04
CA LYS A 43 7.31 -10.20 3.04
C LYS A 43 8.20 -10.27 1.79
N THR A 44 7.87 -9.53 0.74
CA THR A 44 8.61 -9.48 -0.54
C THR A 44 9.03 -8.05 -0.91
N TRP A 45 8.86 -7.10 0.02
CA TRP A 45 9.19 -5.70 -0.20
C TRP A 45 10.68 -5.57 -0.53
N ARG A 46 11.01 -4.75 -1.55
CA ARG A 46 12.35 -4.35 -2.02
C ARG A 46 13.47 -5.40 -2.13
N GLY A 47 13.16 -6.70 -2.13
CA GLY A 47 14.17 -7.75 -2.32
C GLY A 47 14.53 -8.53 -1.05
N SER A 48 13.70 -8.46 0.00
CA SER A 48 13.72 -9.29 1.22
C SER A 48 13.97 -10.81 1.04
N GLN A 49 14.06 -11.33 -0.19
CA GLN A 49 14.61 -12.67 -0.49
C GLN A 49 16.00 -12.91 0.11
N GLU A 50 16.86 -11.87 0.23
CA GLU A 50 18.18 -12.03 0.85
C GLU A 50 18.07 -12.28 2.36
N TRP A 51 17.18 -11.58 3.05
CA TRP A 51 16.97 -11.74 4.50
C TRP A 51 16.42 -13.12 4.86
N TRP A 52 15.54 -13.69 4.03
CA TRP A 52 15.07 -15.08 4.21
C TRP A 52 16.24 -16.08 4.35
N ARG A 53 17.39 -15.83 3.73
CA ARG A 53 18.58 -16.70 3.83
C ARG A 53 19.31 -16.59 5.18
N ARG A 54 19.04 -15.56 5.98
CA ARG A 54 19.64 -15.31 7.31
C ARG A 54 18.73 -15.71 8.47
N GLY A 55 17.59 -16.34 8.21
CA GLY A 55 16.63 -16.76 9.24
C GLY A 55 15.68 -15.65 9.72
N GLN A 56 15.77 -14.43 9.16
CA GLN A 56 14.80 -13.35 9.36
C GLN A 56 14.00 -13.14 8.08
N ARG A 57 12.67 -13.06 8.15
CA ARG A 57 11.83 -13.05 6.94
C ARG A 57 12.01 -11.79 6.07
N THR A 58 12.54 -10.69 6.62
CA THR A 58 12.59 -9.36 5.98
C THR A 58 13.58 -8.43 6.69
N ASP A 59 14.13 -7.43 5.97
CA ASP A 59 14.94 -6.35 6.56
C ASP A 59 14.10 -5.49 7.52
N PRO A 60 14.51 -5.26 8.77
CA PRO A 60 13.81 -4.34 9.67
C PRO A 60 13.59 -2.94 9.08
N ALA A 61 14.55 -2.40 8.33
CA ALA A 61 14.40 -1.08 7.69
C ALA A 61 13.36 -1.10 6.57
N GLU A 62 13.25 -2.20 5.82
CA GLU A 62 12.18 -2.36 4.81
C GLU A 62 10.81 -2.56 5.46
N GLN A 63 10.75 -3.23 6.63
CA GLN A 63 9.51 -3.38 7.39
C GLN A 63 9.01 -2.05 7.92
N GLU A 64 9.92 -1.24 8.44
CA GLU A 64 9.61 0.12 8.86
C GLU A 64 9.14 0.93 7.66
N LEU A 65 9.89 0.94 6.56
CA LEU A 65 9.53 1.67 5.34
C LEU A 65 8.14 1.29 4.78
N PHE A 66 7.80 0.00 4.83
CA PHE A 66 6.47 -0.48 4.48
C PHE A 66 5.39 0.15 5.37
N ALA A 67 5.61 0.18 6.68
CA ALA A 67 4.70 0.82 7.62
C ALA A 67 4.61 2.33 7.39
N GLN A 68 5.72 3.01 7.11
CA GLN A 68 5.76 4.43 6.75
C GLN A 68 4.90 4.73 5.52
N CYS A 69 4.97 3.89 4.48
CA CYS A 69 4.14 4.04 3.29
C CYS A 69 2.64 3.86 3.58
N ILE A 70 2.26 2.88 4.42
CA ILE A 70 0.86 2.71 4.81
C ILE A 70 0.36 3.89 5.64
N GLN A 71 1.18 4.36 6.59
CA GLN A 71 0.83 5.53 7.39
C GLN A 71 0.63 6.75 6.50
N PHE A 72 1.51 6.95 5.52
CA PHE A 72 1.37 8.04 4.55
C PHE A 72 0.05 7.97 3.75
N ILE A 73 -0.35 6.77 3.30
CA ILE A 73 -1.67 6.57 2.65
C ILE A 73 -2.82 6.95 3.59
N ARG A 74 -2.73 6.65 4.89
CA ARG A 74 -3.80 6.96 5.85
C ARG A 74 -3.90 8.46 6.16
N GLU A 75 -2.77 9.13 6.20
CA GLU A 75 -2.69 10.55 6.53
C GLU A 75 -3.09 11.45 5.35
N HIS A 76 -2.85 11.00 4.11
CA HIS A 76 -3.03 11.80 2.90
C HIS A 76 -4.07 11.25 1.92
N GLY A 77 -4.57 10.05 2.15
CA GLY A 77 -5.59 9.42 1.32
C GLY A 77 -6.99 9.94 1.64
N GLU A 78 -7.87 9.85 0.64
CA GLU A 78 -9.28 10.16 0.80
C GLU A 78 -10.08 8.88 1.04
N MET A 79 -11.18 9.00 1.79
CA MET A 79 -12.07 7.88 2.05
C MET A 79 -12.91 7.57 0.81
N GLU A 80 -12.79 6.34 0.31
CA GLU A 80 -13.62 5.80 -0.76
C GLU A 80 -14.33 4.54 -0.29
N TRP A 81 -15.57 4.35 -0.73
CA TRP A 81 -16.34 3.16 -0.43
C TRP A 81 -16.11 2.11 -1.51
N TYR A 82 -16.01 0.85 -1.10
CA TYR A 82 -16.09 -0.30 -2.00
C TYR A 82 -17.14 -1.27 -1.44
N GLY A 83 -18.32 -1.28 -2.06
CA GLY A 83 -19.49 -1.92 -1.48
C GLY A 83 -19.87 -1.31 -0.13
N LYS A 84 -19.70 -2.06 0.96
CA LYS A 84 -20.02 -1.60 2.33
C LYS A 84 -18.78 -1.28 3.18
N GLU A 85 -17.58 -1.42 2.61
CA GLU A 85 -16.32 -1.24 3.33
C GLU A 85 -15.63 0.06 2.89
N PRO A 86 -15.29 0.97 3.83
CA PRO A 86 -14.52 2.16 3.51
C PRO A 86 -13.01 1.87 3.47
N PHE A 87 -12.33 2.43 2.48
CA PHE A 87 -10.88 2.37 2.33
C PHE A 87 -10.30 3.78 2.16
N LEU A 88 -9.18 4.06 2.84
CA LEU A 88 -8.38 5.24 2.57
C LEU A 88 -7.50 4.98 1.35
N LYS A 89 -7.70 5.77 0.29
CA LYS A 89 -6.96 5.64 -0.97
C LYS A 89 -6.18 6.93 -1.26
N LEU A 90 -4.90 6.78 -1.54
CA LEU A 90 -4.03 7.88 -1.95
C LEU A 90 -3.82 7.83 -3.47
N ILE A 91 -4.05 8.95 -4.17
CA ILE A 91 -3.77 9.07 -5.60
C ILE A 91 -2.33 9.54 -5.80
N CYS A 92 -1.55 8.81 -6.59
CA CYS A 92 -0.19 9.19 -6.97
C CYS A 92 0.20 8.53 -8.31
N ASP A 93 0.82 9.27 -9.23
CA ASP A 93 1.37 8.73 -10.49
C ASP A 93 0.38 7.91 -11.34
N GLY A 94 -0.88 8.34 -11.41
CA GLY A 94 -1.90 7.62 -12.18
C GLY A 94 -2.35 6.31 -11.53
N PHE A 95 -2.12 6.14 -10.22
CA PHE A 95 -2.63 5.02 -9.44
C PHE A 95 -3.31 5.51 -8.15
N LYS A 96 -4.32 4.78 -7.70
CA LYS A 96 -4.83 4.80 -6.33
C LYS A 96 -4.12 3.72 -5.51
N TYR A 97 -3.66 4.03 -4.30
CA TYR A 97 -2.97 3.12 -3.37
C TYR A 97 -3.75 2.96 -2.08
N TRP A 98 -3.87 1.73 -1.57
CA TRP A 98 -4.55 1.45 -0.30
C TRP A 98 -3.97 0.22 0.42
N SER A 99 -4.25 0.09 1.72
CA SER A 99 -3.98 -1.13 2.49
C SER A 99 -5.28 -1.81 2.91
N ASN A 100 -5.20 -2.96 3.57
CA ASN A 100 -6.36 -3.68 4.11
C ASN A 100 -6.96 -3.07 5.38
N GLY A 101 -6.52 -1.87 5.80
CA GLY A 101 -7.07 -1.15 6.95
C GLY A 101 -6.72 -1.75 8.33
N TRP A 102 -5.93 -2.83 8.38
CA TRP A 102 -5.52 -3.44 9.65
C TRP A 102 -4.48 -2.59 10.40
N PRO A 103 -4.23 -2.80 11.70
CA PRO A 103 -3.11 -2.12 12.39
C PRO A 103 -1.76 -2.28 11.66
N LEU A 104 -0.87 -1.28 11.72
CA LEU A 104 0.37 -1.23 10.92
C LEU A 104 1.27 -2.47 11.11
N ASP A 105 1.30 -2.99 12.33
CA ASP A 105 2.05 -4.17 12.74
C ASP A 105 1.58 -5.46 12.06
N VAL A 106 0.29 -5.55 11.71
CA VAL A 106 -0.31 -6.73 11.04
C VAL A 106 -0.69 -6.48 9.58
N CYS A 107 -0.57 -5.26 9.07
CA CYS A 107 -0.71 -5.01 7.64
C CYS A 107 0.36 -5.79 6.86
N VAL A 108 -0.08 -6.49 5.82
CA VAL A 108 0.80 -7.32 4.98
C VAL A 108 0.80 -6.92 3.51
N VAL A 109 -0.09 -6.01 3.10
CA VAL A 109 -0.32 -5.67 1.70
C VAL A 109 -0.51 -4.17 1.49
N ILE A 110 0.09 -3.67 0.41
CA ILE A 110 -0.31 -2.41 -0.24
C ILE A 110 -0.81 -2.79 -1.63
N ASN A 111 -2.01 -2.32 -1.95
CA ASN A 111 -2.65 -2.47 -3.24
C ASN A 111 -2.48 -1.20 -4.06
N ARG A 112 -2.55 -1.33 -5.38
CA ARG A 112 -2.73 -0.22 -6.30
C ARG A 112 -3.65 -0.60 -7.46
N ALA A 113 -4.37 0.38 -7.99
CA ALA A 113 -5.13 0.28 -9.24
C ALA A 113 -4.91 1.54 -10.06
N GLU A 114 -5.01 1.44 -11.38
CA GLU A 114 -4.92 2.59 -12.28
C GLU A 114 -5.99 3.64 -11.91
N TYR A 115 -5.65 4.91 -12.05
CA TYR A 115 -6.54 6.03 -11.78
C TYR A 115 -6.40 7.11 -12.89
N PRO A 116 -7.52 7.47 -13.57
CA PRO A 116 -8.86 6.91 -13.42
C PRO A 116 -8.92 5.41 -13.77
N SER A 117 -9.75 4.67 -13.05
CA SER A 117 -9.88 3.21 -13.21
C SER A 117 -10.57 2.90 -14.52
N PRO A 118 -9.99 2.06 -15.40
CA PRO A 118 -10.62 1.69 -16.67
C PRO A 118 -11.85 0.79 -16.49
N ALA A 119 -12.02 0.17 -15.30
CA ALA A 119 -13.07 -0.82 -15.05
C ALA A 119 -14.28 -0.23 -14.30
N VAL A 120 -14.05 0.73 -13.40
CA VAL A 120 -15.06 1.52 -12.67
C VAL A 120 -14.33 2.51 -11.77
N ASP A 121 -14.59 3.81 -11.93
CA ASP A 121 -14.52 4.75 -10.82
C ASP A 121 -15.98 4.99 -10.39
N GLU A 122 -16.37 4.48 -9.22
CA GLU A 122 -17.64 4.87 -8.60
C GLU A 122 -17.53 6.36 -8.23
N GLY A 123 -17.93 7.22 -9.17
CA GLY A 123 -17.79 8.68 -9.08
C GLY A 123 -17.91 9.44 -10.41
N ALA A 124 -17.91 8.77 -11.56
CA ALA A 124 -18.13 9.41 -12.86
C ALA A 124 -19.59 9.25 -13.36
N THR A 125 -20.58 9.65 -12.56
CA THR A 125 -21.93 9.99 -13.05
C THR A 125 -22.69 10.74 -11.96
N GLY A 126 -23.08 11.99 -12.25
CA GLY A 126 -24.09 12.75 -11.49
C GLY A 126 -23.64 14.13 -11.09
#